data_AF-A0A521C6N8-F1
#
_entry.id   AF-A0A521C6N8-F1
#
_cell.length_a   1.000
_cell.length_b   1.000
_cell.length_c   1.000
_cell.angle_alpha   90.00
_cell.angle_beta   90.00
_cell.angle_gamma   90.00
#
_symmetry.space_group_name_H-M   'P 1'
#
loop_
_entity.id
_entity.type
_entity.pdbx_description
1 polymer ?
#
loop_
_entity_poly.entity_id
_entity_poly.type
_entity_poly.pdbx_seq_one_letter_code
_entity_poly.pdbx_strand_id
1 'polypeptide(L)'
;MMFRAATLYIVLIISLMIAVISVSLLSVAFYYRLEHQKKARADRLQVNMESGTELLLSASYPPTDTVITKDLYGEQQDSILLQQSHWGIFTLNSVQCFEQGDTSRRSFLSGIAYADSSAIYLADEDRPLSVSGYTQITGNGELPKSGLKQSYVDGKPYAGKELIKGKILTSTRDVPQLDEKWIIEILKQFDVQSGQNFNVRDSVMNSFFHPAICYRLRPAEDQLTGLKLKGRVMIISDTTLTLDHDLDVENVLIYAKSIIVKDGFKGACQMFARDSIVIGKHCDLQYPSFAGIFKAEDSKIQSKVSLGEDTRFAGILLSYEKKRSDLQTMISIGKNCLVKGEVFATGYIKLEAPLTINGKVTAKRFMMQRSGTLYENYLIDVILNRKLLSKYYLSAPLFKRRNPDHQILTWLN
;
A
#
# COMPACT_ATOMS: atom_id res chain seq x y z
N MET A 1 -78.74 -26.58 -43.85
CA MET A 1 -77.98 -25.30 -43.89
C MET A 1 -77.49 -24.94 -42.48
N MET A 2 -76.68 -25.79 -41.84
CA MET A 2 -76.12 -25.56 -40.48
C MET A 2 -74.59 -25.66 -40.43
N PHE A 3 -73.95 -26.10 -41.52
CA PHE A 3 -72.49 -26.27 -41.60
C PHE A 3 -71.72 -25.00 -42.00
N ARG A 4 -72.39 -23.90 -42.38
CA ARG A 4 -71.72 -22.66 -42.80
C ARG A 4 -71.36 -21.72 -41.63
N ALA A 5 -72.17 -21.68 -40.57
CA ALA A 5 -71.92 -20.84 -39.39
C ALA A 5 -70.87 -21.45 -38.43
N ALA A 6 -70.87 -22.78 -38.26
CA ALA A 6 -69.87 -23.49 -37.44
C ALA A 6 -68.45 -23.41 -38.03
N THR A 7 -68.35 -23.45 -39.37
CA THR A 7 -67.07 -23.33 -40.08
C THR A 7 -66.43 -21.94 -39.86
N LEU A 8 -67.23 -20.87 -39.85
CA LEU A 8 -66.72 -19.51 -39.56
C LEU A 8 -66.15 -19.42 -38.13
N TYR A 9 -66.86 -19.99 -37.14
CA TYR A 9 -66.39 -20.01 -35.75
C TYR A 9 -65.09 -20.81 -35.59
N ILE A 10 -64.99 -21.98 -36.22
CA ILE A 10 -63.77 -22.82 -36.17
C ILE A 10 -62.60 -22.10 -36.83
N VAL A 11 -62.80 -21.49 -38.01
CA VAL A 11 -61.76 -20.70 -38.70
C VAL A 11 -61.32 -19.51 -37.84
N LEU A 12 -62.25 -18.83 -37.18
CA LEU A 12 -61.93 -17.70 -36.30
C LEU A 12 -61.10 -18.17 -35.09
N ILE A 13 -61.49 -19.25 -34.42
CA ILE A 13 -60.75 -19.82 -33.29
C ILE A 13 -59.35 -20.28 -33.71
N ILE A 14 -59.24 -20.99 -34.83
CA ILE A 14 -57.95 -21.45 -35.37
C ILE A 14 -57.07 -20.25 -35.76
N SER A 15 -57.63 -19.23 -36.41
CA SER A 15 -56.88 -18.03 -36.80
C SER A 15 -56.38 -17.24 -35.58
N LEU A 16 -57.19 -17.13 -34.52
CA LEU A 16 -56.80 -16.52 -33.26
C LEU A 16 -55.69 -17.32 -32.58
N MET A 17 -55.81 -18.66 -32.57
CA MET A 17 -54.80 -19.55 -31.99
C MET A 17 -53.46 -19.41 -32.74
N ILE A 18 -53.50 -19.40 -34.08
CA ILE A 18 -52.31 -19.16 -34.91
C ILE A 18 -51.71 -17.78 -34.60
N ALA A 19 -52.53 -16.72 -34.52
CA ALA A 19 -52.05 -15.39 -34.22
C ALA A 19 -51.37 -15.30 -32.84
N VAL A 20 -51.96 -15.91 -31.80
CA VAL A 20 -51.36 -15.96 -30.44
C VAL A 20 -50.04 -16.71 -30.45
N ILE A 21 -49.97 -17.87 -31.13
CA ILE A 21 -48.73 -18.65 -31.25
C ILE A 21 -47.67 -17.84 -32.01
N SER A 22 -48.03 -17.18 -33.10
CA SER A 22 -47.11 -16.32 -33.86
C SER A 22 -46.60 -15.15 -33.03
N VAL A 23 -47.48 -14.46 -32.28
CA VAL A 23 -47.07 -13.37 -31.37
C VAL A 23 -46.16 -13.90 -30.27
N SER A 24 -46.45 -15.07 -29.70
CA SER A 24 -45.60 -15.71 -28.68
C SER A 24 -44.22 -16.05 -29.23
N LEU A 25 -44.14 -16.64 -30.42
CA LEU A 25 -42.87 -16.98 -31.09
C LEU A 25 -42.05 -15.73 -31.41
N LEU A 26 -42.69 -14.69 -31.96
CA LEU A 26 -42.05 -13.39 -32.22
C LEU A 26 -41.55 -12.74 -30.92
N SER A 27 -42.34 -12.79 -29.85
CA SER A 27 -41.96 -12.24 -28.54
C SER A 27 -40.74 -12.98 -27.99
N VAL A 28 -40.72 -14.31 -28.02
CA VAL A 28 -39.58 -15.11 -27.56
C VAL A 28 -38.33 -14.78 -28.38
N ALA A 29 -38.43 -14.72 -29.71
CA ALA A 29 -37.30 -14.36 -30.57
C ALA A 29 -36.78 -12.94 -30.28
N PHE A 30 -37.68 -11.99 -30.03
CA PHE A 30 -37.33 -10.63 -29.66
C PHE A 30 -36.59 -10.57 -28.32
N TYR A 31 -37.13 -11.18 -27.26
CA TYR A 31 -36.48 -11.22 -25.95
C TYR A 31 -35.14 -11.97 -25.99
N TYR A 32 -35.07 -13.07 -26.73
CA TYR A 32 -33.81 -13.81 -26.93
C TYR A 32 -32.76 -12.93 -27.60
N ARG A 33 -33.12 -12.19 -28.65
CA ARG A 33 -32.20 -11.23 -29.31
C ARG A 33 -31.75 -10.13 -28.35
N LEU A 34 -32.66 -9.57 -27.56
CA LEU A 34 -32.34 -8.53 -26.58
C LEU A 34 -31.33 -9.04 -25.53
N GLU A 35 -31.56 -10.25 -25.01
CA GLU A 35 -30.68 -10.86 -24.01
C GLU A 35 -29.30 -11.21 -24.59
N HIS A 36 -29.26 -11.70 -25.83
CA HIS A 36 -28.00 -11.91 -26.56
C HIS A 36 -27.22 -10.61 -26.78
N GLN A 37 -27.89 -9.54 -27.16
CA GLN A 37 -27.24 -8.22 -27.32
C GLN A 37 -26.71 -7.70 -25.98
N LYS A 38 -27.48 -7.85 -24.90
CA LYS A 38 -27.06 -7.45 -23.55
C LYS A 38 -25.85 -8.25 -23.09
N LYS A 39 -25.86 -9.57 -23.30
CA LYS A 39 -24.72 -10.44 -22.98
C LYS A 39 -23.48 -10.07 -23.78
N ALA A 40 -23.62 -9.86 -25.10
CA ALA A 40 -22.50 -9.45 -25.94
C ALA A 40 -21.88 -8.12 -25.48
N ARG A 41 -22.69 -7.14 -25.06
CA ARG A 41 -22.17 -5.88 -24.47
C ARG A 41 -21.47 -6.10 -23.14
N ALA A 42 -22.02 -6.94 -22.26
CA ALA A 42 -21.39 -7.27 -20.98
C ALA A 42 -20.02 -7.96 -21.17
N ASP A 43 -19.95 -8.90 -22.11
CA ASP A 43 -18.72 -9.62 -22.45
C ASP A 43 -17.67 -8.63 -23.01
N ARG A 44 -18.06 -7.72 -23.91
CA ARG A 44 -17.18 -6.64 -24.42
C ARG A 44 -16.66 -5.73 -23.30
N LEU A 45 -17.55 -5.26 -22.42
CA LEU A 45 -17.16 -4.43 -21.28
C LEU A 45 -16.17 -5.16 -20.36
N GLN A 46 -16.33 -6.46 -20.15
CA GLN A 46 -15.38 -7.25 -19.37
C GLN A 46 -14.01 -7.36 -20.05
N VAL A 47 -13.98 -7.67 -21.35
CA VAL A 47 -12.73 -7.75 -22.12
C VAL A 47 -12.01 -6.40 -22.13
N ASN A 48 -12.75 -5.30 -22.31
CA ASN A 48 -12.19 -3.95 -22.26
C ASN A 48 -11.67 -3.59 -20.87
N MET A 49 -12.35 -4.04 -19.81
CA MET A 49 -11.93 -3.83 -18.43
C MET A 49 -10.64 -4.57 -18.10
N GLU A 50 -10.52 -5.83 -18.54
CA GLU A 50 -9.30 -6.64 -18.39
C GLU A 50 -8.15 -6.03 -19.18
N SER A 51 -8.38 -5.68 -20.45
CA SER A 51 -7.39 -5.01 -21.31
C SER A 51 -6.92 -3.68 -20.71
N GLY A 52 -7.84 -2.85 -20.22
CA GLY A 52 -7.54 -1.58 -19.57
C GLY A 52 -6.75 -1.76 -18.26
N THR A 53 -7.04 -2.82 -17.51
CA THR A 53 -6.29 -3.18 -16.29
C THR A 53 -4.84 -3.53 -16.63
N GLU A 54 -4.63 -4.41 -17.62
CA GLU A 54 -3.28 -4.81 -18.06
C GLU A 54 -2.48 -3.64 -18.64
N LEU A 55 -3.15 -2.74 -19.37
CA LEU A 55 -2.52 -1.52 -19.88
C LEU A 55 -1.99 -0.64 -18.74
N LEU A 56 -2.77 -0.45 -17.66
CA LEU A 56 -2.34 0.34 -16.48
C LEU A 56 -1.23 -0.32 -15.66
N LEU A 57 -1.10 -1.65 -15.72
CA LEU A 57 0.00 -2.39 -15.09
C LEU A 57 1.25 -2.46 -15.98
N SER A 58 1.13 -2.14 -17.27
CA SER A 58 2.26 -2.19 -18.19
C SER A 58 3.26 -1.06 -17.92
N ALA A 59 4.56 -1.38 -18.02
CA ALA A 59 5.64 -0.40 -17.86
C ALA A 59 5.63 0.71 -18.95
N SER A 60 4.87 0.53 -20.01
CA SER A 60 4.75 1.45 -21.14
C SER A 60 3.69 2.54 -20.91
N TYR A 61 2.83 2.41 -19.89
CA TYR A 61 1.85 3.44 -19.58
C TYR A 61 2.54 4.65 -18.96
N PRO A 62 2.34 5.87 -19.48
CA PRO A 62 3.04 7.05 -18.97
C PRO A 62 2.62 7.32 -17.51
N PRO A 63 3.58 7.41 -16.58
CA PRO A 63 3.31 7.66 -15.16
C PRO A 63 3.00 9.15 -14.96
N THR A 64 1.79 9.55 -15.30
CA THR A 64 1.27 10.89 -15.04
C THR A 64 -0.24 10.82 -14.92
N ASP A 65 -0.84 11.82 -14.24
CA ASP A 65 -2.29 12.08 -14.11
C ASP A 65 -2.94 12.29 -15.49
N THR A 66 -2.88 11.27 -16.33
CA THR A 66 -3.31 11.25 -17.71
C THR A 66 -4.63 10.51 -17.76
N VAL A 67 -5.63 11.20 -18.28
CA VAL A 67 -6.88 10.59 -18.70
C VAL A 67 -6.69 10.23 -20.16
N ILE A 68 -6.55 8.94 -20.47
CA ILE A 68 -6.50 8.50 -21.86
C ILE A 68 -7.85 7.90 -22.19
N THR A 69 -8.56 8.56 -23.09
CA THR A 69 -9.73 7.97 -23.76
C THR A 69 -9.24 7.28 -25.02
N LYS A 70 -9.43 5.97 -25.10
CA LYS A 70 -9.06 5.18 -26.27
C LYS A 70 -10.22 4.30 -26.69
N ASP A 71 -10.52 4.31 -27.97
CA ASP A 71 -11.23 3.22 -28.61
C ASP A 71 -10.18 2.12 -28.86
N LEU A 72 -10.32 0.99 -28.18
CA LEU A 72 -9.31 -0.07 -28.22
C LEU A 72 -9.19 -0.70 -29.61
N TYR A 73 -10.28 -0.73 -30.37
CA TYR A 73 -10.39 -1.46 -31.64
C TYR A 73 -10.61 -0.56 -32.86
N GLY A 74 -10.86 0.74 -32.66
CA GLY A 74 -11.01 1.74 -33.73
C GLY A 74 -12.36 1.69 -34.45
N GLU A 75 -13.35 0.97 -33.90
CA GLU A 75 -14.66 0.76 -34.52
C GLU A 75 -15.71 1.82 -34.10
N GLN A 76 -15.34 2.76 -33.22
CA GLN A 76 -16.17 3.81 -32.62
C GLN A 76 -17.39 3.29 -31.84
N GLN A 77 -17.40 2.01 -31.47
CA GLN A 77 -18.51 1.39 -30.72
C GLN A 77 -18.26 1.37 -29.21
N ASP A 78 -16.99 1.45 -28.81
CA ASP A 78 -16.55 1.37 -27.43
C ASP A 78 -15.48 2.42 -27.11
N SER A 79 -15.34 2.71 -25.82
CA SER A 79 -14.22 3.50 -25.33
C SER A 79 -13.81 3.08 -23.94
N ILE A 80 -12.51 3.20 -23.67
CA ILE A 80 -11.95 3.07 -22.34
C ILE A 80 -11.38 4.40 -21.88
N LEU A 81 -11.57 4.70 -20.62
CA LEU A 81 -10.96 5.82 -19.91
C LEU A 81 -10.04 5.23 -18.85
N LEU A 82 -8.76 5.49 -19.01
CA LEU A 82 -7.71 5.04 -18.11
C LEU A 82 -7.19 6.23 -17.30
N GLN A 83 -7.05 6.03 -15.99
CA GLN A 83 -6.56 7.04 -15.05
C GLN A 83 -5.59 6.42 -14.07
N GLN A 84 -4.47 7.11 -13.87
CA GLN A 84 -3.46 6.74 -12.88
C GLN A 84 -3.10 7.98 -12.05
N SER A 85 -3.05 7.82 -10.73
CA SER A 85 -2.72 8.90 -9.79
C SER A 85 -2.02 8.36 -8.55
N HIS A 86 -1.52 9.24 -7.69
CA HIS A 86 -0.85 8.84 -6.45
C HIS A 86 -1.88 8.67 -5.32
N TRP A 87 -1.73 7.61 -4.52
CA TRP A 87 -2.46 7.44 -3.26
C TRP A 87 -1.49 7.00 -2.15
N GLY A 88 -0.88 8.01 -1.52
CA GLY A 88 0.21 7.82 -0.59
C GLY A 88 1.46 7.29 -1.31
N ILE A 89 2.01 6.17 -0.83
CA ILE A 89 3.18 5.50 -1.42
C ILE A 89 2.84 4.50 -2.53
N PHE A 90 1.56 4.34 -2.90
CA PHE A 90 1.10 3.43 -3.94
C PHE A 90 0.43 4.19 -5.08
N THR A 91 0.27 3.49 -6.20
CA THR A 91 -0.39 4.02 -7.39
C THR A 91 -1.87 3.64 -7.35
N LEU A 92 -2.76 4.62 -7.48
CA LEU A 92 -4.20 4.43 -7.66
C LEU A 92 -4.52 4.39 -9.15
N ASN A 93 -5.17 3.32 -9.59
CA ASN A 93 -5.55 3.08 -10.96
C ASN A 93 -7.08 3.02 -11.06
N SER A 94 -7.64 3.61 -12.11
CA SER A 94 -9.06 3.57 -12.42
C SER A 94 -9.26 3.29 -13.90
N VAL A 95 -10.12 2.32 -14.19
CA VAL A 95 -10.53 1.93 -15.54
C VAL A 95 -12.03 2.14 -15.63
N GLN A 96 -12.47 2.87 -16.65
CA GLN A 96 -13.87 3.04 -16.98
C GLN A 96 -14.10 2.65 -18.44
N CYS A 97 -15.01 1.73 -18.69
CA CYS A 97 -15.34 1.24 -20.02
C CYS A 97 -16.76 1.67 -20.38
N PHE A 98 -16.96 2.08 -21.62
CA PHE A 98 -18.25 2.50 -22.18
C PHE A 98 -18.54 1.68 -23.42
N GLU A 99 -19.74 1.09 -23.49
CA GLU A 99 -20.26 0.40 -24.67
C GLU A 99 -21.71 0.87 -24.85
N GLN A 100 -21.96 1.70 -25.86
CA GLN A 100 -23.27 2.33 -26.10
C GLN A 100 -23.79 3.07 -24.85
N GLY A 101 -24.79 2.52 -24.15
CA GLY A 101 -25.37 3.08 -22.92
C GLY A 101 -24.91 2.39 -21.63
N ASP A 102 -24.14 1.31 -21.73
CA ASP A 102 -23.67 0.54 -20.58
C ASP A 102 -22.29 1.04 -20.14
N THR A 103 -22.06 1.17 -18.83
CA THR A 103 -20.79 1.63 -18.25
C THR A 103 -20.32 0.65 -17.18
N SER A 104 -19.04 0.30 -17.22
CA SER A 104 -18.38 -0.48 -16.17
C SER A 104 -17.19 0.31 -15.62
N ARG A 105 -16.95 0.23 -14.31
CA ARG A 105 -15.85 0.92 -13.63
C ARG A 105 -15.13 -0.03 -12.68
N ARG A 106 -13.82 0.16 -12.53
CA ARG A 106 -13.00 -0.58 -11.57
C ARG A 106 -11.87 0.30 -11.06
N SER A 107 -11.58 0.21 -9.77
CA SER A 107 -10.44 0.89 -9.16
C SER A 107 -9.60 -0.03 -8.29
N PHE A 108 -8.29 0.18 -8.30
CA PHE A 108 -7.35 -0.64 -7.55
C PHE A 108 -6.05 0.11 -7.23
N LEU A 109 -5.42 -0.28 -6.13
CA LEU A 109 -4.02 0.11 -5.87
C LEU A 109 -3.08 -0.86 -6.57
N SER A 110 -1.97 -0.37 -7.10
CA SER A 110 -0.87 -1.20 -7.57
C SER A 110 0.43 -0.91 -6.82
N GLY A 111 1.23 -1.96 -6.68
CA GLY A 111 2.59 -1.91 -6.16
C GLY A 111 3.55 -2.63 -7.11
N ILE A 112 4.81 -2.76 -6.72
CA ILE A 112 5.82 -3.46 -7.53
C ILE A 112 6.14 -4.81 -6.91
N ALA A 113 6.19 -5.86 -7.73
CA ALA A 113 6.58 -7.20 -7.30
C ALA A 113 7.95 -7.18 -6.57
N TYR A 114 7.99 -7.83 -5.40
CA TYR A 114 9.17 -7.80 -4.54
C TYR A 114 10.14 -8.95 -4.85
N ALA A 115 10.94 -8.80 -5.91
CA ALA A 115 11.91 -9.81 -6.35
C ALA A 115 13.24 -9.80 -5.57
N ASP A 116 13.51 -8.76 -4.78
CA ASP A 116 14.74 -8.65 -3.98
C ASP A 116 14.82 -9.78 -2.95
N SER A 117 15.94 -10.48 -2.88
CA SER A 117 16.18 -11.60 -1.96
C SER A 117 17.04 -11.23 -0.75
N SER A 118 17.45 -9.96 -0.63
CA SER A 118 18.17 -9.43 0.52
C SER A 118 17.28 -9.32 1.75
N ALA A 119 17.79 -9.77 2.90
CA ALA A 119 17.19 -9.57 4.22
C ALA A 119 17.73 -8.32 4.92
N ILE A 120 18.97 -7.92 4.58
CA ILE A 120 19.65 -6.81 5.22
C ILE A 120 20.50 -6.03 4.21
N TYR A 121 20.46 -4.71 4.34
CA TYR A 121 21.37 -3.76 3.73
C TYR A 121 21.95 -2.88 4.83
N LEU A 122 23.28 -2.83 4.94
CA LEU A 122 23.99 -1.91 5.84
C LEU A 122 24.98 -1.08 5.02
N ALA A 123 24.88 0.24 5.07
CA ALA A 123 25.79 1.12 4.36
C ALA A 123 27.26 0.92 4.80
N ASP A 124 28.18 0.99 3.84
CA ASP A 124 29.62 0.81 4.06
C ASP A 124 30.25 2.07 4.65
N GLU A 125 30.23 2.18 5.97
CA GLU A 125 30.99 3.19 6.72
C GLU A 125 32.28 2.61 7.33
N ASP A 126 32.91 1.65 6.63
CA ASP A 126 34.18 1.00 7.02
C ASP A 126 34.09 0.29 8.39
N ARG A 127 32.87 -0.14 8.78
CA ARG A 127 32.57 -0.83 10.05
C ARG A 127 31.86 -2.16 9.79
N PRO A 128 32.26 -3.26 10.45
CA PRO A 128 31.60 -4.54 10.30
C PRO A 128 30.24 -4.57 11.00
N LEU A 129 29.40 -5.55 10.64
CA LEU A 129 28.20 -5.90 11.37
C LEU A 129 28.49 -7.06 12.34
N SER A 130 28.31 -6.80 13.63
CA SER A 130 28.50 -7.77 14.70
C SER A 130 27.21 -8.53 15.00
N VAL A 131 27.30 -9.86 15.15
CA VAL A 131 26.15 -10.71 15.50
C VAL A 131 26.42 -11.51 16.78
N SER A 132 25.41 -11.59 17.65
CA SER A 132 25.48 -12.28 18.93
C SER A 132 24.14 -12.94 19.32
N GLY A 133 24.16 -13.80 20.34
CA GLY A 133 23.00 -14.52 20.84
C GLY A 133 22.34 -15.40 19.77
N TYR A 134 21.01 -15.40 19.74
CA TYR A 134 20.18 -16.20 18.82
C TYR A 134 19.87 -15.48 17.49
N THR A 135 20.70 -14.51 17.09
CA THR A 135 20.49 -13.76 15.85
C THR A 135 20.48 -14.68 14.63
N GLN A 136 19.49 -14.50 13.75
CA GLN A 136 19.37 -15.26 12.51
C GLN A 136 19.10 -14.33 11.34
N ILE A 137 19.92 -14.43 10.29
CA ILE A 137 19.73 -13.68 9.05
C ILE A 137 19.51 -14.70 7.92
N THR A 138 18.30 -14.72 7.35
CA THR A 138 17.92 -15.64 6.26
C THR A 138 17.51 -14.86 5.02
N GLY A 139 18.30 -14.95 3.96
CA GLY A 139 18.27 -14.08 2.78
C GLY A 139 19.67 -13.56 2.46
N ASN A 140 19.82 -12.86 1.34
CA ASN A 140 21.10 -12.22 1.00
C ASN A 140 21.38 -11.06 1.96
N GLY A 141 22.65 -10.70 2.12
CA GLY A 141 23.07 -9.55 2.89
C GLY A 141 23.95 -8.63 2.05
N GLU A 142 23.54 -7.37 1.91
CA GLU A 142 24.33 -6.31 1.30
C GLU A 142 25.06 -5.57 2.42
N LEU A 143 26.35 -5.83 2.58
CA LEU A 143 27.10 -5.47 3.79
C LEU A 143 28.39 -4.70 3.47
N PRO A 144 28.91 -3.92 4.44
CA PRO A 144 30.19 -3.21 4.32
C PRO A 144 31.32 -4.15 3.92
N LYS A 145 32.37 -3.61 3.29
CA LYS A 145 33.59 -4.40 2.98
C LYS A 145 34.21 -5.05 4.21
N SER A 146 34.03 -4.45 5.38
CA SER A 146 34.46 -5.00 6.68
C SER A 146 33.74 -6.30 7.09
N GLY A 147 32.64 -6.64 6.42
CA GLY A 147 31.95 -7.92 6.55
C GLY A 147 31.19 -8.13 7.85
N LEU A 148 30.97 -9.41 8.18
CA LEU A 148 30.31 -9.86 9.41
C LEU A 148 31.34 -10.30 10.45
N LYS A 149 31.04 -10.05 11.73
CA LYS A 149 31.84 -10.57 12.84
C LYS A 149 30.95 -11.23 13.89
N GLN A 150 31.42 -12.33 14.45
CA GLN A 150 30.83 -12.88 15.68
C GLN A 150 31.22 -11.98 16.85
N SER A 151 30.31 -11.81 17.80
CA SER A 151 30.58 -11.03 19.00
C SER A 151 29.94 -11.66 20.23
N TYR A 152 30.48 -11.30 21.38
CA TYR A 152 30.06 -11.79 22.68
C TYR A 152 29.42 -10.64 23.44
N VAL A 153 28.13 -10.74 23.76
CA VAL A 153 27.40 -9.69 24.49
C VAL A 153 26.67 -10.33 25.65
N ASP A 154 26.73 -9.69 26.83
CA ASP A 154 26.08 -10.16 28.07
C ASP A 154 26.39 -11.63 28.44
N GLY A 155 27.64 -12.09 28.27
CA GLY A 155 27.95 -13.49 28.59
C GLY A 155 27.50 -14.50 27.53
N LYS A 156 26.95 -14.05 26.40
CA LYS A 156 26.35 -14.91 25.38
C LYS A 156 27.15 -14.84 24.08
N PRO A 157 27.73 -15.96 23.60
CA PRO A 157 28.32 -16.02 22.27
C PRO A 157 27.21 -16.05 21.21
N TYR A 158 27.61 -15.90 19.95
CA TYR A 158 26.75 -16.23 18.83
C TYR A 158 26.40 -17.72 18.85
N ALA A 159 25.12 -18.06 18.87
CA ALA A 159 24.64 -19.44 18.98
C ALA A 159 24.41 -20.12 17.61
N GLY A 160 24.45 -19.37 16.51
CA GLY A 160 24.21 -19.91 15.16
C GLY A 160 25.44 -20.57 14.54
N LYS A 161 25.21 -21.42 13.53
CA LYS A 161 26.29 -22.06 12.74
C LYS A 161 26.82 -21.15 11.63
N GLU A 162 25.93 -20.44 10.96
CA GLU A 162 26.22 -19.55 9.83
C GLU A 162 25.73 -18.14 10.17
N LEU A 163 26.56 -17.12 9.97
CA LEU A 163 26.20 -15.72 10.28
C LEU A 163 25.07 -15.20 9.38
N ILE A 164 24.98 -15.74 8.16
CA ILE A 164 23.92 -15.43 7.21
C ILE A 164 23.64 -16.64 6.31
N LYS A 165 22.35 -16.94 6.13
CA LYS A 165 21.87 -18.00 5.23
C LYS A 165 21.46 -17.41 3.89
N GLY A 166 22.45 -17.04 3.08
CA GLY A 166 22.28 -16.41 1.77
C GLY A 166 23.60 -15.90 1.21
N LYS A 167 23.56 -15.18 0.08
CA LYS A 167 24.76 -14.58 -0.51
C LYS A 167 25.14 -13.30 0.24
N ILE A 168 26.43 -13.08 0.43
CA ILE A 168 26.97 -11.81 0.91
C ILE A 168 27.39 -10.99 -0.31
N LEU A 169 26.83 -9.79 -0.41
CA LEU A 169 27.12 -8.79 -1.43
C LEU A 169 27.72 -7.57 -0.75
N THR A 170 28.55 -6.81 -1.47
CA THR A 170 29.13 -5.58 -0.95
C THR A 170 28.15 -4.42 -1.10
N SER A 171 27.89 -3.69 -0.02
CA SER A 171 27.08 -2.48 -0.02
C SER A 171 27.87 -1.25 -0.48
N THR A 172 27.17 -0.13 -0.65
CA THR A 172 27.75 1.17 -0.96
C THR A 172 27.84 2.05 0.28
N ARG A 173 28.58 3.16 0.20
CA ARG A 173 28.75 4.12 1.31
C ARG A 173 27.45 4.78 1.78
N ASP A 174 26.42 4.76 0.95
CA ASP A 174 25.10 5.29 1.30
C ASP A 174 24.00 4.30 0.93
N VAL A 175 22.84 4.46 1.57
CA VAL A 175 21.65 3.64 1.28
C VAL A 175 21.13 3.90 -0.13
N PRO A 176 20.42 2.93 -0.76
CA PRO A 176 19.83 3.11 -2.09
C PRO A 176 18.93 4.34 -2.16
N GLN A 177 19.06 5.15 -3.20
CA GLN A 177 18.25 6.36 -3.36
C GLN A 177 16.77 6.02 -3.64
N LEU A 178 15.87 6.76 -2.99
CA LEU A 178 14.44 6.74 -3.27
C LEU A 178 14.12 7.53 -4.54
N ASP A 179 12.94 7.30 -5.12
CA ASP A 179 12.45 8.07 -6.27
C ASP A 179 12.06 9.49 -5.85
N GLU A 180 12.79 10.47 -6.37
CA GLU A 180 12.60 11.89 -6.03
C GLU A 180 11.21 12.41 -6.43
N LYS A 181 10.61 11.89 -7.51
CA LYS A 181 9.27 12.32 -7.94
C LYS A 181 8.23 11.95 -6.88
N TRP A 182 8.32 10.72 -6.37
CA TRP A 182 7.45 10.25 -5.28
C TRP A 182 7.65 11.04 -3.99
N ILE A 183 8.91 11.35 -3.64
CA ILE A 183 9.20 12.20 -2.49
C ILE A 183 8.55 13.58 -2.65
N ILE A 184 8.69 14.22 -3.81
CA ILE A 184 8.10 15.54 -4.07
C ILE A 184 6.58 15.49 -3.94
N GLU A 185 5.91 14.49 -4.50
CA GLU A 185 4.45 14.35 -4.39
C GLU A 185 3.98 14.15 -2.95
N ILE A 186 4.69 13.35 -2.16
CA ILE A 186 4.40 13.18 -0.72
C ILE A 186 4.60 14.51 0.02
N LEU A 187 5.69 15.22 -0.25
CA LEU A 187 6.01 16.48 0.42
C LEU A 187 4.96 17.55 0.13
N LYS A 188 4.45 17.64 -1.10
CA LYS A 188 3.38 18.57 -1.48
C LYS A 188 2.11 18.40 -0.64
N GLN A 189 1.77 17.17 -0.23
CA GLN A 189 0.55 16.92 0.56
C GLN A 189 0.59 17.54 1.96
N PHE A 190 1.78 17.76 2.53
CA PHE A 190 1.89 18.47 3.80
C PHE A 190 1.50 19.95 3.69
N ASP A 191 1.66 20.55 2.52
CA ASP A 191 1.47 21.98 2.29
C ASP A 191 0.07 22.33 1.78
N VAL A 192 -0.82 21.33 1.63
CA VAL A 192 -2.18 21.49 1.12
C VAL A 192 -3.01 22.34 2.10
N GLN A 193 -3.32 23.57 1.68
CA GLN A 193 -4.13 24.51 2.47
C GLN A 193 -5.63 24.29 2.33
N SER A 194 -6.07 23.62 1.25
CA SER A 194 -7.48 23.32 0.99
C SER A 194 -7.93 22.06 1.72
N GLY A 195 -8.95 22.20 2.55
CA GLY A 195 -9.57 21.06 3.23
C GLY A 195 -10.91 21.46 3.82
N GLN A 196 -11.82 20.49 3.91
CA GLN A 196 -13.10 20.69 4.59
C GLN A 196 -12.88 20.65 6.11
N ASN A 197 -13.73 21.37 6.86
CA ASN A 197 -13.75 21.25 8.31
C ASN A 197 -14.11 19.82 8.72
N PHE A 198 -13.48 19.32 9.77
CA PHE A 198 -13.73 17.97 10.26
C PHE A 198 -14.99 17.90 11.11
N ASN A 199 -16.14 17.67 10.47
CA ASN A 199 -17.45 17.56 11.12
C ASN A 199 -17.99 16.11 11.09
N VAL A 200 -17.11 15.13 11.29
CA VAL A 200 -17.46 13.71 11.27
C VAL A 200 -17.88 13.25 12.65
N ARG A 201 -19.05 12.61 12.77
CA ARG A 201 -19.57 12.10 14.05
C ARG A 201 -19.39 10.61 14.28
N ASP A 202 -19.44 9.80 13.23
CA ASP A 202 -19.47 8.33 13.35
C ASP A 202 -18.62 7.69 12.24
N SER A 203 -19.03 7.84 10.97
CA SER A 203 -18.31 7.22 9.86
C SER A 203 -18.20 8.10 8.62
N VAL A 204 -17.07 7.99 7.92
CA VAL A 204 -16.89 8.45 6.54
C VAL A 204 -16.47 7.28 5.69
N MET A 205 -17.25 7.01 4.65
CA MET A 205 -16.90 6.06 3.61
C MET A 205 -16.89 6.78 2.27
N ASN A 206 -15.73 6.84 1.62
CA ASN A 206 -15.61 7.47 0.31
C ASN A 206 -15.08 6.47 -0.73
N SER A 207 -15.86 6.24 -1.79
CA SER A 207 -15.44 5.42 -2.92
C SER A 207 -14.28 6.07 -3.67
N PHE A 208 -13.40 5.24 -4.24
CA PHE A 208 -12.33 5.69 -5.11
C PHE A 208 -12.80 6.16 -6.50
N PHE A 209 -14.07 5.91 -6.85
CA PHE A 209 -14.71 6.53 -8.01
C PHE A 209 -15.05 8.01 -7.80
N HIS A 210 -15.01 8.50 -6.56
CA HIS A 210 -15.23 9.91 -6.25
C HIS A 210 -13.90 10.65 -6.01
N PRO A 211 -13.89 11.98 -6.12
CA PRO A 211 -12.76 12.79 -5.66
C PRO A 211 -12.43 12.51 -4.19
N ALA A 212 -11.16 12.67 -3.83
CA ALA A 212 -10.72 12.47 -2.45
C ALA A 212 -11.39 13.48 -1.52
N ILE A 213 -11.89 13.01 -0.38
CA ILE A 213 -12.34 13.91 0.69
C ILE A 213 -11.11 14.26 1.53
N CYS A 214 -10.73 15.53 1.50
CA CYS A 214 -9.63 16.07 2.30
C CYS A 214 -10.20 16.82 3.50
N TYR A 215 -9.88 16.35 4.71
CA TYR A 215 -10.16 17.06 5.96
C TYR A 215 -8.89 17.70 6.49
N ARG A 216 -8.99 18.99 6.81
CA ARG A 216 -7.92 19.72 7.50
C ARG A 216 -8.37 19.98 8.94
N LEU A 217 -7.67 19.35 9.88
CA LEU A 217 -7.98 19.43 11.29
C LEU A 217 -7.57 20.79 11.84
N ARG A 218 -8.41 21.36 12.69
CA ARG A 218 -8.07 22.54 13.48
C ARG A 218 -7.12 22.13 14.61
N PRO A 219 -6.32 23.06 15.16
CA PRO A 219 -5.43 22.75 16.28
C PRO A 219 -6.12 22.13 17.52
N ALA A 220 -7.41 22.38 17.72
CA ALA A 220 -8.21 21.80 18.80
C ALA A 220 -8.75 20.38 18.49
N GLU A 221 -8.64 19.92 17.25
CA GLU A 221 -9.05 18.60 16.77
C GLU A 221 -7.82 17.69 16.69
N ASP A 222 -7.13 17.49 17.81
CA ASP A 222 -5.85 16.77 17.90
C ASP A 222 -6.02 15.27 18.19
N GLN A 223 -7.25 14.76 18.28
CA GLN A 223 -7.56 13.36 18.55
C GLN A 223 -8.68 12.84 17.63
N LEU A 224 -8.47 11.64 17.05
CA LEU A 224 -9.48 10.86 16.34
C LEU A 224 -9.86 9.65 17.19
N THR A 225 -11.13 9.57 17.62
CA THR A 225 -11.66 8.52 18.49
C THR A 225 -13.07 8.14 18.06
N GLY A 226 -13.40 6.85 18.15
CA GLY A 226 -14.74 6.32 17.90
C GLY A 226 -15.24 6.48 16.47
N LEU A 227 -14.35 6.62 15.50
CA LEU A 227 -14.70 6.87 14.10
C LEU A 227 -14.39 5.68 13.20
N LYS A 228 -15.15 5.57 12.10
CA LYS A 228 -14.86 4.66 10.98
C LYS A 228 -14.51 5.46 9.73
N LEU A 229 -13.27 5.40 9.28
CA LEU A 229 -12.79 6.10 8.10
C LEU A 229 -12.34 5.10 7.05
N LYS A 230 -13.06 5.02 5.93
CA LYS A 230 -12.78 4.06 4.87
C LYS A 230 -12.74 4.68 3.49
N GLY A 231 -11.74 4.27 2.72
CA GLY A 231 -11.61 4.59 1.31
C GLY A 231 -10.84 5.88 1.04
N ARG A 232 -11.24 6.63 0.00
CA ARG A 232 -10.48 7.77 -0.54
C ARG A 232 -10.61 9.02 0.34
N VAL A 233 -10.12 8.94 1.57
CA VAL A 233 -10.14 9.98 2.61
C VAL A 233 -8.72 10.35 3.00
N MET A 234 -8.46 11.65 3.14
CA MET A 234 -7.19 12.20 3.58
C MET A 234 -7.42 13.10 4.79
N ILE A 235 -6.64 12.90 5.85
CA ILE A 235 -6.62 13.71 7.06
C ILE A 235 -5.30 14.48 7.12
N ILE A 236 -5.37 15.80 7.31
CA ILE A 236 -4.20 16.68 7.41
C ILE A 236 -4.26 17.45 8.73
N SER A 237 -3.17 17.47 9.49
CA SER A 237 -3.00 18.26 10.70
C SER A 237 -1.66 19.00 10.73
N ASP A 238 -1.64 20.25 11.16
CA ASP A 238 -0.39 21.01 11.36
C ASP A 238 0.25 20.73 12.73
N THR A 239 -0.46 20.02 13.61
CA THR A 239 -0.06 19.74 14.99
C THR A 239 0.17 18.24 15.19
N THR A 240 0.27 17.83 16.45
CA THR A 240 0.26 16.42 16.83
C THR A 240 -1.16 15.87 16.66
N LEU A 241 -1.29 14.73 15.98
CA LEU A 241 -2.54 14.00 15.82
C LEU A 241 -2.48 12.67 16.57
N THR A 242 -3.45 12.43 17.44
CA THR A 242 -3.59 11.19 18.19
C THR A 242 -4.65 10.30 17.56
N LEU A 243 -4.27 9.08 17.18
CA LEU A 243 -5.18 8.03 16.72
C LEU A 243 -5.49 7.11 17.90
N ASP A 244 -6.75 7.07 18.32
CA ASP A 244 -7.17 6.24 19.44
C ASP A 244 -7.38 4.78 19.03
N HIS A 245 -7.39 3.87 20.00
CA HIS A 245 -7.46 2.42 19.80
C HIS A 245 -8.79 1.94 19.20
N ASP A 246 -9.85 2.74 19.32
CA ASP A 246 -11.21 2.46 18.82
C ASP A 246 -11.46 3.00 17.40
N LEU A 247 -10.46 3.64 16.79
CA LEU A 247 -10.50 4.13 15.42
C LEU A 247 -10.38 2.98 14.42
N ASP A 248 -11.35 2.85 13.52
CA ASP A 248 -11.34 1.88 12.42
C ASP A 248 -10.97 2.61 11.11
N VAL A 249 -9.79 2.33 10.58
CA VAL A 249 -9.26 2.97 9.36
C VAL A 249 -8.87 1.94 8.31
N GLU A 250 -9.32 2.19 7.08
CA GLU A 250 -9.00 1.35 5.92
C GLU A 250 -8.77 2.19 4.66
N ASN A 251 -7.57 2.09 4.08
CA ASN A 251 -7.14 2.80 2.87
C ASN A 251 -7.09 4.35 3.00
N VAL A 252 -6.97 4.86 4.22
CA VAL A 252 -6.90 6.30 4.54
C VAL A 252 -5.47 6.81 4.57
N LEU A 253 -5.27 8.06 4.14
CA LEU A 253 -4.00 8.78 4.26
C LEU A 253 -4.04 9.78 5.41
N ILE A 254 -3.00 9.80 6.24
CA ILE A 254 -2.89 10.68 7.41
C ILE A 254 -1.58 11.44 7.35
N TYR A 255 -1.66 12.76 7.25
CA TYR A 255 -0.53 13.68 7.26
C TYR A 255 -0.58 14.53 8.52
N ALA A 256 0.49 14.54 9.30
CA ALA A 256 0.58 15.43 10.46
C ALA A 256 2.00 15.92 10.74
N LYS A 257 2.16 16.94 11.59
CA LYS A 257 3.49 17.27 12.11
C LYS A 257 4.04 16.10 12.93
N SER A 258 3.23 15.57 13.85
CA SER A 258 3.51 14.34 14.61
C SER A 258 2.26 13.47 14.70
N ILE A 259 2.44 12.15 14.75
CA ILE A 259 1.34 11.17 14.86
C ILE A 259 1.60 10.28 16.08
N ILE A 260 0.60 10.13 16.94
CA ILE A 260 0.63 9.22 18.09
C ILE A 260 -0.49 8.19 17.90
N VAL A 261 -0.15 6.93 17.75
CA VAL A 261 -1.12 5.83 17.70
C VAL A 261 -1.17 5.18 19.07
N LYS A 262 -2.37 5.14 19.68
CA LYS A 262 -2.56 4.58 21.02
C LYS A 262 -2.37 3.07 21.05
N ASP A 263 -2.08 2.56 22.24
CA ASP A 263 -1.90 1.13 22.50
C ASP A 263 -3.14 0.33 22.08
N GLY A 264 -2.94 -0.85 21.49
CA GLY A 264 -4.02 -1.74 21.07
C GLY A 264 -4.72 -1.36 19.76
N PHE A 265 -4.29 -0.31 19.07
CA PHE A 265 -4.84 0.12 17.78
C PHE A 265 -4.77 -0.98 16.70
N LYS A 266 -5.81 -1.08 15.88
CA LYS A 266 -5.90 -2.02 14.76
C LYS A 266 -6.46 -1.34 13.52
N GLY A 267 -5.77 -1.47 12.39
CA GLY A 267 -6.25 -0.90 11.13
C GLY A 267 -5.25 -0.99 9.98
N ALA A 268 -5.61 -0.40 8.84
CA ALA A 268 -4.78 -0.32 7.65
C ALA A 268 -4.77 1.12 7.10
N CYS A 269 -3.70 1.87 7.37
CA CYS A 269 -3.57 3.25 6.94
C CYS A 269 -2.13 3.62 6.58
N GLN A 270 -1.97 4.74 5.88
CA GLN A 270 -0.66 5.30 5.57
C GLN A 270 -0.47 6.61 6.34
N MET A 271 0.55 6.63 7.19
CA MET A 271 0.89 7.74 8.08
C MET A 271 2.17 8.43 7.62
N PHE A 272 2.09 9.75 7.46
CA PHE A 272 3.15 10.61 6.99
C PHE A 272 3.38 11.71 8.02
N ALA A 273 4.60 11.83 8.55
CA ALA A 273 4.94 12.89 9.49
C ALA A 273 6.24 13.63 9.15
N ARG A 274 6.36 14.87 9.62
CA ARG A 274 7.61 15.65 9.52
C ARG A 274 8.53 15.37 10.71
N ASP A 275 7.95 15.29 11.91
CA ASP A 275 8.68 15.21 13.16
C ASP A 275 8.69 13.78 13.70
N SER A 276 7.53 13.22 14.05
CA SER A 276 7.53 11.90 14.68
C SER A 276 6.28 11.08 14.40
N ILE A 277 6.45 9.75 14.38
CA ILE A 277 5.37 8.78 14.45
C ILE A 277 5.67 7.86 15.64
N VAL A 278 4.76 7.81 16.61
CA VAL A 278 4.86 6.95 17.79
C VAL A 278 3.70 5.98 17.77
N ILE A 279 3.96 4.74 17.40
CA ILE A 279 2.99 3.65 17.46
C ILE A 279 3.11 2.98 18.83
N GLY A 280 2.00 2.92 19.55
CA GLY A 280 1.89 2.34 20.88
C GLY A 280 2.17 0.83 20.93
N LYS A 281 1.94 0.25 22.09
CA LYS A 281 2.12 -1.19 22.35
C LYS A 281 0.94 -2.00 21.82
N HIS A 282 1.16 -3.29 21.57
CA HIS A 282 0.12 -4.24 21.19
C HIS A 282 -0.72 -3.82 19.96
N CYS A 283 -0.17 -3.00 19.08
CA CYS A 283 -0.87 -2.56 17.87
C CYS A 283 -0.82 -3.64 16.78
N ASP A 284 -1.81 -3.64 15.89
CA ASP A 284 -1.88 -4.51 14.72
C ASP A 284 -2.18 -3.70 13.45
N LEU A 285 -1.12 -3.28 12.76
CA LEU A 285 -1.21 -2.56 11.50
C LEU A 285 -1.14 -3.54 10.34
N GLN A 286 -2.22 -3.63 9.58
CA GLN A 286 -2.40 -4.61 8.50
C GLN A 286 -1.85 -4.09 7.18
N TYR A 287 -1.44 -5.02 6.31
CA TYR A 287 -0.94 -4.70 4.98
C TYR A 287 -2.06 -4.07 4.13
N PRO A 288 -1.82 -2.95 3.41
CA PRO A 288 -0.52 -2.32 3.11
C PRO A 288 -0.25 -1.04 3.93
N SER A 289 -0.13 -1.15 5.26
CA SER A 289 0.15 0.01 6.11
C SER A 289 1.51 0.67 5.82
N PHE A 290 1.59 1.97 6.07
CA PHE A 290 2.82 2.75 5.91
C PHE A 290 3.01 3.68 7.10
N ALA A 291 4.25 3.79 7.59
CA ALA A 291 4.63 4.82 8.55
C ALA A 291 5.95 5.44 8.10
N GLY A 292 5.87 6.68 7.62
CA GLY A 292 7.01 7.38 7.04
C GLY A 292 7.25 8.75 7.67
N ILE A 293 8.50 9.03 8.03
CA ILE A 293 8.93 10.37 8.39
C ILE A 293 9.72 11.03 7.26
N PHE A 294 9.44 12.31 7.02
CA PHE A 294 10.03 13.14 5.98
C PHE A 294 10.60 14.40 6.62
N LYS A 295 11.84 14.29 7.14
CA LYS A 295 12.49 15.36 7.89
C LYS A 295 12.75 16.58 7.00
N ALA A 296 12.35 17.76 7.46
CA ALA A 296 12.65 19.03 6.80
C ALA A 296 14.16 19.37 6.90
N GLU A 297 14.73 20.02 5.87
CA GLU A 297 16.18 20.30 5.79
C GLU A 297 16.69 21.18 6.95
N ASP A 298 15.84 22.08 7.46
CA ASP A 298 16.12 23.03 8.54
C ASP A 298 15.76 22.49 9.94
N SER A 299 15.24 21.27 10.02
CA SER A 299 14.76 20.69 11.28
C SER A 299 15.92 20.33 12.22
N LYS A 300 15.90 20.94 13.41
CA LYS A 300 16.86 20.71 14.50
C LYS A 300 16.44 19.61 15.47
N ILE A 301 15.42 18.83 15.14
CA ILE A 301 15.00 17.70 15.96
C ILE A 301 15.44 16.37 15.32
N GLN A 302 15.55 15.34 16.14
CA GLN A 302 15.72 13.99 15.64
C GLN A 302 14.35 13.42 15.29
N SER A 303 13.99 13.47 14.00
CA SER A 303 12.73 12.89 13.55
C SER A 303 12.78 11.36 13.68
N LYS A 304 11.70 10.75 14.21
CA LYS A 304 11.68 9.30 14.45
C LYS A 304 10.34 8.61 14.17
N VAL A 305 10.41 7.38 13.69
CA VAL A 305 9.30 6.41 13.74
C VAL A 305 9.59 5.43 14.87
N SER A 306 8.63 5.15 15.73
CA SER A 306 8.78 4.18 16.82
C SER A 306 7.63 3.19 16.87
N LEU A 307 7.94 1.90 17.00
CA LEU A 307 7.01 0.83 17.28
C LEU A 307 7.15 0.39 18.74
N GLY A 308 6.06 0.49 19.49
CA GLY A 308 5.94 -0.03 20.85
C GLY A 308 5.98 -1.55 20.88
N GLU A 309 6.24 -2.10 22.07
CA GLU A 309 6.41 -3.53 22.31
C GLU A 309 5.20 -4.36 21.86
N ASP A 310 5.45 -5.62 21.49
CA ASP A 310 4.44 -6.62 21.10
C ASP A 310 3.54 -6.16 19.93
N THR A 311 4.05 -5.29 19.06
CA THR A 311 3.33 -4.75 17.91
C THR A 311 3.55 -5.59 16.66
N ARG A 312 2.48 -5.79 15.89
CA ARG A 312 2.52 -6.37 14.54
C ARG A 312 2.37 -5.25 13.53
N PHE A 313 3.32 -5.16 12.59
CA PHE A 313 3.29 -4.16 11.54
C PHE A 313 3.51 -4.84 10.19
N ALA A 314 2.53 -4.76 9.29
CA ALA A 314 2.62 -5.32 7.95
C ALA A 314 2.58 -4.19 6.90
N GLY A 315 3.69 -4.00 6.19
CA GLY A 315 3.87 -2.91 5.24
C GLY A 315 5.26 -2.29 5.31
N ILE A 316 5.36 -0.97 5.18
CA ILE A 316 6.64 -0.25 5.03
C ILE A 316 6.85 0.76 6.16
N LEU A 317 8.01 0.68 6.83
CA LEU A 317 8.52 1.70 7.74
C LEU A 317 9.61 2.50 7.02
N LEU A 318 9.46 3.82 6.97
CA LEU A 318 10.37 4.70 6.25
C LEU A 318 10.88 5.84 7.12
N SER A 319 12.18 6.10 7.09
CA SER A 319 12.73 7.40 7.47
C SER A 319 13.50 8.01 6.32
N TYR A 320 13.21 9.27 6.04
CA TYR A 320 13.81 10.02 4.95
C TYR A 320 14.30 11.38 5.43
N GLU A 321 15.56 11.67 5.13
CA GLU A 321 16.15 13.00 5.12
C GLU A 321 16.90 13.19 3.81
N LYS A 322 16.69 14.32 3.14
CA LYS A 322 17.28 14.60 1.82
C LYS A 322 18.80 14.78 1.89
N LYS A 323 19.29 15.36 2.98
CA LYS A 323 20.71 15.55 3.28
C LYS A 323 20.98 15.04 4.68
N ARG A 324 22.18 14.49 4.88
CA ARG A 324 22.65 14.06 6.19
C ARG A 324 22.66 15.25 7.15
N SER A 325 21.90 15.14 8.24
CA SER A 325 21.90 16.08 9.34
C SER A 325 22.65 15.52 10.56
N ASP A 326 23.02 16.37 11.53
CA ASP A 326 23.66 15.92 12.77
C ASP A 326 22.73 15.00 13.57
N LEU A 327 21.44 15.37 13.63
CA LEU A 327 20.38 14.58 14.24
C LEU A 327 19.67 13.73 13.20
N GLN A 328 20.39 12.73 12.69
CA GLN A 328 19.87 11.81 11.67
C GLN A 328 18.56 11.16 12.09
N THR A 329 17.71 10.90 11.10
CA THR A 329 16.42 10.24 11.31
C THR A 329 16.57 8.85 11.93
N MET A 330 15.55 8.38 12.66
CA MET A 330 15.61 7.08 13.33
C MET A 330 14.32 6.27 13.16
N ILE A 331 14.45 4.97 12.93
CA ILE A 331 13.37 4.00 13.13
C ILE A 331 13.69 3.17 14.37
N SER A 332 12.81 3.18 15.37
CA SER A 332 12.96 2.41 16.61
C SER A 332 11.94 1.28 16.66
N ILE A 333 12.40 0.04 16.82
CA ILE A 333 11.53 -1.13 16.90
C ILE A 333 11.67 -1.76 18.30
N GLY A 334 10.58 -1.74 19.06
CA GLY A 334 10.48 -2.33 20.38
C GLY A 334 10.58 -3.86 20.41
N LYS A 335 10.57 -4.40 21.63
CA LYS A 335 10.67 -5.83 21.89
C LYS A 335 9.43 -6.59 21.43
N ASN A 336 9.61 -7.85 21.10
CA ASN A 336 8.59 -8.80 20.63
C ASN A 336 7.81 -8.34 19.39
N CYS A 337 8.31 -7.31 18.69
CA CYS A 337 7.66 -6.83 17.48
C CYS A 337 7.84 -7.82 16.33
N LEU A 338 6.80 -7.90 15.49
CA LEU A 338 6.82 -8.62 14.22
C LEU A 338 6.56 -7.64 13.08
N VAL A 339 7.59 -7.35 12.29
CA VAL A 339 7.46 -6.53 11.08
C VAL A 339 7.42 -7.45 9.86
N LYS A 340 6.39 -7.33 9.02
CA LYS A 340 6.27 -8.05 7.74
C LYS A 340 6.32 -7.03 6.60
N GLY A 341 7.47 -6.89 5.96
CA GLY A 341 7.67 -5.95 4.85
C GLY A 341 9.04 -5.29 4.89
N GLU A 342 9.10 -4.00 4.58
CA GLU A 342 10.35 -3.27 4.40
C GLU A 342 10.56 -2.24 5.51
N VAL A 343 11.77 -2.22 6.07
CA VAL A 343 12.21 -1.18 7.01
C VAL A 343 13.36 -0.44 6.36
N PHE A 344 13.17 0.84 6.04
CA PHE A 344 14.14 1.62 5.30
C PHE A 344 14.43 2.93 6.04
N ALA A 345 15.66 3.10 6.51
CA ALA A 345 16.11 4.33 7.15
C ALA A 345 17.29 4.94 6.41
N THR A 346 17.18 6.22 6.02
CA THR A 346 18.34 7.02 5.60
C THR A 346 19.30 7.30 6.75
N GLY A 347 18.80 7.26 7.99
CA GLY A 347 19.57 7.40 9.22
C GLY A 347 19.75 6.06 9.95
N TYR A 348 19.33 6.01 11.21
CA TYR A 348 19.57 4.90 12.12
C TYR A 348 18.36 3.96 12.25
N ILE A 349 18.64 2.68 12.46
CA ILE A 349 17.63 1.73 12.93
C ILE A 349 17.99 1.29 14.35
N LYS A 350 17.18 1.70 15.32
CA LYS A 350 17.28 1.25 16.71
C LYS A 350 16.43 -0.01 16.91
N LEU A 351 17.03 -1.04 17.49
CA LEU A 351 16.40 -2.33 17.72
C LEU A 351 16.44 -2.69 19.21
N GLU A 352 15.33 -3.19 19.73
CA GLU A 352 15.23 -3.72 21.10
C GLU A 352 14.85 -5.19 21.05
N ALA A 353 15.77 -6.05 21.45
CA ALA A 353 15.60 -7.48 21.31
C ALA A 353 14.79 -8.13 22.45
N PRO A 354 14.11 -9.27 22.21
CA PRO A 354 14.04 -10.00 20.93
C PRO A 354 13.03 -9.39 19.95
N LEU A 355 13.26 -9.51 18.63
CA LEU A 355 12.29 -9.07 17.61
C LEU A 355 12.45 -9.87 16.31
N THR A 356 11.41 -9.84 15.46
CA THR A 356 11.41 -10.51 14.15
C THR A 356 11.01 -9.57 13.02
N ILE A 357 11.80 -9.56 11.94
CA ILE A 357 11.49 -8.84 10.70
C ILE A 357 11.48 -9.85 9.55
N ASN A 358 10.29 -10.09 9.02
CA ASN A 358 10.07 -10.89 7.83
C ASN A 358 10.07 -9.97 6.61
N GLY A 359 11.24 -9.77 6.00
CA GLY A 359 11.42 -8.92 4.84
C GLY A 359 12.83 -8.36 4.74
N LYS A 360 12.97 -7.09 4.36
CA LYS A 360 14.27 -6.42 4.20
C LYS A 360 14.41 -5.24 5.15
N VAL A 361 15.59 -5.13 5.73
CA VAL A 361 15.99 -3.99 6.55
C VAL A 361 17.14 -3.26 5.89
N THR A 362 16.98 -1.96 5.65
CA THR A 362 17.99 -1.09 5.03
C THR A 362 18.32 0.02 6.01
N ALA A 363 19.56 0.06 6.49
CA ALA A 363 20.02 1.03 7.45
C ALA A 363 21.36 1.64 7.04
N LYS A 364 21.58 2.89 7.46
CA LYS A 364 22.93 3.47 7.47
C LYS A 364 23.75 2.95 8.65
N ARG A 365 23.14 2.87 9.84
CA ARG A 365 23.70 2.19 11.02
C ARG A 365 22.61 1.48 11.81
N PHE A 366 22.98 0.39 12.46
CA PHE A 366 22.15 -0.24 13.49
C PHE A 366 22.54 0.23 14.88
N MET A 367 21.54 0.43 15.72
CA MET A 367 21.69 0.80 17.13
C MET A 367 20.95 -0.24 17.97
N MET A 368 21.67 -1.13 18.62
CA MET A 368 21.07 -2.19 19.43
C MET A 368 21.07 -1.79 20.90
N GLN A 369 19.88 -1.76 21.51
CA GLN A 369 19.74 -1.48 22.94
C GLN A 369 19.60 -2.79 23.71
N ARG A 370 20.52 -3.06 24.64
CA ARG A 370 20.47 -4.23 25.52
C ARG A 370 20.95 -3.87 26.92
N SER A 371 20.15 -4.19 27.94
CA SER A 371 20.54 -4.02 29.36
C SER A 371 21.02 -2.60 29.71
N GLY A 372 20.46 -1.56 29.06
CA GLY A 372 20.88 -0.17 29.24
C GLY A 372 22.08 0.28 28.38
N THR A 373 22.81 -0.64 27.75
CA THR A 373 23.92 -0.35 26.83
C THR A 373 23.43 -0.22 25.39
N LEU A 374 24.02 0.75 24.67
CA LEU A 374 23.79 0.97 23.25
C LEU A 374 24.99 0.45 22.45
N TYR A 375 24.74 -0.48 21.54
CA TYR A 375 25.75 -1.09 20.67
C TYR A 375 25.55 -0.63 19.22
N GLU A 376 26.60 -0.12 18.58
CA GLU A 376 26.55 0.31 17.17
C GLU A 376 26.92 -0.84 16.23
N ASN A 377 26.09 -1.10 15.22
CA ASN A 377 26.24 -2.19 14.26
C ASN A 377 26.29 -3.58 14.92
N TYR A 378 25.48 -3.78 15.97
CA TYR A 378 25.24 -5.09 16.56
C TYR A 378 23.83 -5.58 16.26
N LEU A 379 23.68 -6.88 16.06
CA LEU A 379 22.41 -7.60 16.11
C LEU A 379 22.52 -8.68 17.20
N ILE A 380 21.60 -8.64 18.16
CA ILE A 380 21.58 -9.48 19.35
C ILE A 380 20.16 -10.02 19.49
N ASP A 381 19.97 -11.33 19.43
CA ASP A 381 18.65 -11.99 19.49
C ASP A 381 17.62 -11.42 18.48
N VAL A 382 18.07 -11.06 17.27
CA VAL A 382 17.20 -10.54 16.18
C VAL A 382 17.01 -11.58 15.09
N ILE A 383 15.78 -11.76 14.62
CA ILE A 383 15.47 -12.63 13.48
C ILE A 383 15.14 -11.77 12.27
N LEU A 384 16.00 -11.80 11.24
CA LEU A 384 15.75 -11.23 9.92
C LEU A 384 15.50 -12.37 8.93
N ASN A 385 14.30 -12.46 8.38
CA ASN A 385 13.93 -13.56 7.50
C ASN A 385 13.17 -13.12 6.26
N ARG A 386 13.92 -12.92 5.17
CA ARG A 386 13.35 -12.54 3.88
C ARG A 386 12.46 -13.63 3.27
N LYS A 387 12.74 -14.91 3.54
CA LYS A 387 11.99 -16.04 2.96
C LYS A 387 10.58 -16.19 3.52
N LEU A 388 10.32 -15.67 4.72
CA LEU A 388 8.99 -15.69 5.35
C LEU A 388 8.09 -14.53 4.91
N LEU A 389 8.62 -13.53 4.18
CA LEU A 389 7.80 -12.52 3.55
C LEU A 389 6.99 -13.15 2.42
N SER A 390 5.70 -12.84 2.36
CA SER A 390 4.77 -13.39 1.35
C SER A 390 5.29 -13.19 -0.08
N LYS A 391 5.11 -14.20 -0.94
CA LYS A 391 5.39 -14.07 -2.37
C LYS A 391 4.48 -13.04 -3.07
N TYR A 392 3.32 -12.76 -2.48
CA TYR A 392 2.37 -11.75 -2.94
C TYR A 392 2.61 -10.36 -2.34
N TYR A 393 3.67 -10.18 -1.55
CA TYR A 393 4.02 -8.86 -1.05
C TYR A 393 4.49 -7.97 -2.21
N LEU A 394 3.86 -6.81 -2.35
CA LEU A 394 4.25 -5.76 -3.28
C LEU A 394 4.90 -4.60 -2.51
N SER A 395 5.99 -4.10 -3.06
CA SER A 395 6.71 -2.92 -2.58
C SER A 395 6.10 -1.64 -3.15
N ALA A 396 6.38 -0.51 -2.50
CA ALA A 396 6.07 0.81 -3.03
C ALA A 396 6.88 1.13 -4.30
N PRO A 397 6.29 1.82 -5.28
CA PRO A 397 7.02 2.45 -6.39
C PRO A 397 8.04 3.52 -5.97
N LEU A 398 7.97 4.01 -4.73
CA LEU A 398 8.96 4.87 -4.11
C LEU A 398 10.39 4.30 -4.17
N PHE A 399 10.55 2.97 -4.15
CA PHE A 399 11.85 2.32 -4.26
C PHE A 399 12.21 2.09 -5.73
N LYS A 400 13.28 2.75 -6.19
CA LYS A 400 13.77 2.59 -7.58
C LYS A 400 14.13 1.13 -7.86
N ARG A 401 13.53 0.57 -8.90
CA ARG A 401 13.80 -0.80 -9.37
C ARG A 401 14.04 -0.81 -10.86
N ARG A 402 14.93 -1.71 -11.29
CA ARG A 402 15.15 -1.98 -12.71
C ARG A 402 13.99 -2.85 -13.21
N ASN A 403 13.27 -2.36 -14.23
CA ASN A 403 12.10 -3.02 -14.84
C ASN A 403 11.02 -3.37 -13.79
N PRO A 404 10.30 -2.36 -13.27
CA PRO A 404 9.26 -2.61 -12.28
C PRO A 404 8.14 -3.47 -12.89
N ASP A 405 7.82 -4.57 -12.21
CA ASP A 405 6.67 -5.42 -12.51
C ASP A 405 5.51 -4.96 -11.62
N HIS A 406 4.58 -4.19 -12.20
CA HIS A 406 3.44 -3.67 -11.46
C HIS A 406 2.36 -4.73 -11.32
N GLN A 407 1.89 -4.93 -10.10
CA GLN A 407 0.83 -5.89 -9.80
C GLN A 407 -0.24 -5.23 -8.93
N ILE A 408 -1.42 -5.84 -8.94
CA ILE A 408 -2.57 -5.36 -8.18
C ILE A 408 -2.35 -5.63 -6.70
N LEU A 409 -2.33 -4.57 -5.91
CA LEU A 409 -2.17 -4.60 -4.47
C LEU A 409 -3.49 -4.93 -3.77
N THR A 410 -4.55 -4.21 -4.15
CA THR A 410 -5.89 -4.41 -3.61
C THR A 410 -6.95 -3.83 -4.54
N TRP A 411 -8.09 -4.50 -4.63
CA TRP A 411 -9.28 -4.01 -5.29
C TRP A 411 -10.04 -3.07 -4.35
N LEU A 412 -10.48 -1.92 -4.86
CA LEU A 412 -11.06 -0.86 -4.04
C LEU A 412 -12.56 -0.67 -4.27
N ASN A 413 -13.00 -0.68 -5.54
CA ASN A 413 -14.40 -0.58 -5.96
C ASN A 413 -14.64 -1.27 -7.29
#